data_AF-S6B7L1-F1
#
_entry.id   AF-S6B7L1-F1
#
_cell.length_a   1.000
_cell.length_b   1.000
_cell.length_c   1.000
_cell.angle_alpha   90.00
_cell.angle_beta   90.00
_cell.angle_gamma   90.00
#
_symmetry.space_group_name_H-M   'P 1'
#
loop_
_entity.id
_entity.type
_entity.pdbx_description
1 polymer ?
#
loop_
_entity_poly.entity_id
_entity_poly.type
_entity_poly.pdbx_seq_one_letter_code
_entity_poly.pdbx_strand_id
1 'polypeptide(L)'
;MMLGRLLRRGTRPGNPGAFDNAAVLELAHQRRLNRWLFRGMCIAATGAGTVICLRDPNSVLYNVLMPLFRNYLDPEVAHKLSITALKLGIAPVDYSVDPPVIQSRLKDVVFFNPIGMAAGYDKQVEVPLQILRMGFGFVEVGTVLPLPQEGNPKPVMFRLHDSKALINCCGFNSVGLEVAKARLKRVRKKQASDPLTKDFMIGVSVGRYLIVLHNPVQEKTVRVIS
;
A
#
# COMPACT_ATOMS: atom_id res chain seq x y z
N MET A 1 15.60 20.62 -30.55
CA MET A 1 15.26 21.21 -31.87
C MET A 1 14.05 22.14 -31.72
N MET A 2 14.29 23.43 -31.45
CA MET A 2 13.44 24.58 -31.82
C MET A 2 14.15 25.85 -31.30
N LEU A 3 15.38 26.05 -31.81
CA LEU A 3 16.12 27.29 -31.63
C LEU A 3 16.28 27.85 -33.04
N GLY A 4 15.44 28.80 -33.41
CA GLY A 4 15.53 29.41 -34.74
C GLY A 4 14.19 29.85 -35.29
N ARG A 5 13.67 30.96 -34.79
CA ARG A 5 12.94 31.94 -35.60
C ARG A 5 12.73 33.21 -34.80
N LEU A 6 12.91 34.32 -35.51
CA LEU A 6 12.57 35.70 -35.16
C LEU A 6 13.57 36.48 -34.31
N LEU A 7 14.71 36.84 -34.92
CA LEU A 7 15.25 38.20 -34.82
C LEU A 7 15.95 38.60 -36.14
N ARG A 8 15.15 38.88 -37.17
CA ARG A 8 15.51 39.81 -38.26
C ARG A 8 14.53 40.98 -38.22
N ARG A 9 14.89 42.03 -37.49
CA ARG A 9 14.46 43.40 -37.76
C ARG A 9 15.63 44.31 -37.40
N GLY A 10 16.25 44.90 -38.42
CA GLY A 10 17.17 46.00 -38.22
C GLY A 10 16.41 47.25 -37.80
N THR A 11 16.99 48.06 -36.90
CA THR A 11 17.46 49.43 -37.21
C THR A 11 17.93 50.16 -35.94
N ARG A 12 19.03 50.90 -36.12
CA ARG A 12 19.58 52.06 -35.37
C ARG A 12 20.69 51.83 -34.32
N PRO A 13 21.78 52.64 -34.37
CA PRO A 13 22.82 52.66 -33.35
C PRO A 13 22.43 53.56 -32.16
N GLY A 14 22.44 52.97 -30.96
CA GLY A 14 23.00 53.54 -29.72
C GLY A 14 22.36 54.76 -29.05
N ASN A 15 21.45 54.53 -28.09
CA ASN A 15 21.53 55.20 -26.78
C ASN A 15 22.07 54.15 -25.78
N PRO A 16 23.26 54.33 -25.16
CA PRO A 16 23.95 53.26 -24.44
C PRO A 16 23.34 52.87 -23.08
N GLY A 17 22.18 53.41 -22.70
CA GLY A 17 21.58 53.19 -21.37
C GLY A 17 20.16 52.60 -21.33
N ALA A 18 19.46 52.44 -22.46
CA ALA A 18 18.08 51.95 -22.46
C ALA A 18 18.05 50.45 -22.81
N PHE A 19 18.31 49.60 -21.81
CA PHE A 19 17.95 48.18 -21.93
C PHE A 19 16.46 48.09 -22.27
N ASP A 20 16.13 47.34 -23.32
CA ASP A 20 14.73 47.16 -23.74
C ASP A 20 13.96 46.47 -22.60
N ASN A 21 13.18 47.24 -21.85
CA ASN A 21 12.45 46.78 -20.69
C ASN A 21 11.52 45.61 -21.05
N ALA A 22 11.03 45.54 -22.30
CA ALA A 22 10.24 44.42 -22.77
C ALA A 22 11.08 43.12 -22.86
N ALA A 23 12.31 43.21 -23.36
CA ALA A 23 13.23 42.08 -23.39
C ALA A 23 13.64 41.62 -21.99
N VAL A 24 13.83 42.55 -21.05
CA VAL A 24 14.12 42.24 -19.63
C VAL A 24 12.94 41.53 -18.97
N LEU A 25 11.70 42.00 -19.22
CA LEU A 25 10.48 41.37 -18.71
C LEU A 25 10.26 39.97 -19.30
N GLU A 26 10.50 39.79 -20.61
CA GLU A 26 10.40 38.50 -21.28
C GLU A 26 11.44 37.50 -20.75
N LEU A 27 12.69 37.92 -20.57
CA LEU A 27 13.74 37.09 -19.95
C LEU A 27 13.39 36.75 -18.50
N ALA A 28 12.81 37.67 -17.73
CA ALA A 28 12.36 37.41 -16.37
C ALA A 28 11.19 36.40 -16.33
N HIS A 29 10.26 36.50 -17.28
CA HIS A 29 9.15 35.56 -17.47
C HIS A 29 9.68 34.17 -17.84
N GLN A 30 10.58 34.07 -18.82
CA GLN A 30 11.24 32.81 -19.20
C GLN A 30 12.05 32.19 -18.05
N ARG A 31 12.79 32.98 -17.28
CA ARG A 31 13.49 32.49 -16.07
C ARG A 31 12.51 31.96 -15.02
N ARG A 32 11.33 32.57 -14.87
CA ARG A 32 10.30 32.08 -13.95
C ARG A 32 9.73 30.75 -14.45
N LEU A 33 9.38 30.66 -15.72
CA LEU A 33 8.93 29.43 -16.38
C LEU A 33 9.96 28.31 -16.25
N ASN A 34 11.21 28.56 -16.59
CA ASN A 34 12.29 27.56 -16.49
C ASN A 34 12.48 27.07 -15.04
N ARG A 35 12.36 27.96 -14.05
CA ARG A 35 12.40 27.56 -12.63
C ARG A 35 11.22 26.67 -12.24
N TRP A 36 10.00 26.97 -12.71
CA TRP A 36 8.84 26.12 -12.46
C TRP A 36 8.98 24.75 -13.14
N LEU A 37 9.42 24.72 -14.40
CA LEU A 37 9.66 23.48 -15.14
C LEU A 37 10.74 22.63 -14.46
N PHE A 38 11.87 23.23 -14.09
CA PHE A 38 12.95 22.53 -13.40
C PHE A 38 12.50 21.97 -12.05
N ARG A 39 11.78 22.76 -11.24
CA ARG A 39 11.22 22.27 -9.96
C ARG A 39 10.24 21.12 -10.17
N GLY A 40 9.37 21.22 -11.17
CA GLY A 40 8.45 20.14 -11.53
C GLY A 40 9.18 18.86 -11.91
N MET A 41 10.24 18.96 -12.72
CA MET A 41 11.08 17.84 -13.12
C MET A 41 11.77 17.19 -11.91
N CYS A 42 12.36 17.97 -11.00
CA CYS A 42 12.99 17.44 -9.78
C CYS A 42 12.00 16.70 -8.89
N ILE A 43 10.80 17.26 -8.69
CA ILE A 43 9.74 16.62 -7.90
C ILE A 43 9.30 15.30 -8.55
N ALA A 44 9.08 15.30 -9.86
CA ALA A 44 8.69 14.10 -10.60
C ALA A 44 9.77 13.01 -10.53
N ALA A 45 11.04 13.36 -10.74
CA ALA A 45 12.16 12.43 -10.67
C ALA A 45 12.32 11.84 -9.25
N THR A 46 12.19 12.68 -8.22
CA THR A 46 12.26 12.24 -6.81
C THR A 46 11.08 11.33 -6.47
N GLY A 47 9.87 11.67 -6.93
CA GLY A 47 8.67 10.85 -6.73
C GLY A 47 8.80 9.48 -7.38
N ALA A 48 9.22 9.43 -8.66
CA ALA A 48 9.44 8.18 -9.37
C ALA A 48 10.53 7.31 -8.71
N GLY A 49 11.67 7.92 -8.35
CA GLY A 49 12.75 7.23 -7.64
C GLY A 49 12.30 6.65 -6.31
N THR A 50 11.49 7.39 -5.54
CA THR A 50 10.94 6.92 -4.26
C THR A 50 10.01 5.74 -4.45
N VAL A 51 9.12 5.78 -5.46
CA VAL A 51 8.22 4.65 -5.75
C VAL A 51 9.00 3.41 -6.18
N ILE A 52 10.03 3.56 -7.01
CA ILE A 52 10.90 2.45 -7.40
C ILE A 52 11.57 1.84 -6.16
N CYS A 53 12.11 2.67 -5.27
CA CYS A 53 12.72 2.21 -4.02
C CYS A 53 11.71 1.54 -3.09
N LEU A 54 10.45 1.97 -3.05
CA LEU A 54 9.40 1.31 -2.27
C LEU A 54 8.94 -0.01 -2.90
N ARG A 55 9.03 -0.14 -4.22
CA ARG A 55 8.64 -1.38 -4.92
C ARG A 55 9.69 -2.48 -4.79
N ASP A 56 10.93 -2.15 -4.44
CA ASP A 56 11.99 -3.12 -4.15
C ASP A 56 11.87 -3.65 -2.70
N PRO A 57 11.62 -4.96 -2.49
CA PRO A 57 11.55 -5.56 -1.16
C PRO A 57 12.84 -5.40 -0.33
N ASN A 58 14.00 -5.31 -0.99
CA ASN A 58 15.31 -5.24 -0.33
C ASN A 58 15.81 -3.80 -0.12
N SER A 59 14.95 -2.82 -0.37
CA SER A 59 15.29 -1.42 -0.26
C SER A 59 15.64 -1.00 1.16
N VAL A 60 16.76 -0.29 1.30
CA VAL A 60 17.23 0.28 2.58
C VAL A 60 16.21 1.25 3.19
N LEU A 61 15.30 1.79 2.38
CA LEU A 61 14.22 2.66 2.84
C LEU A 61 13.34 1.98 3.90
N TYR A 62 13.12 0.67 3.79
CA TYR A 62 12.35 -0.10 4.77
C TYR A 62 13.03 -0.20 6.14
N ASN A 63 14.36 -0.16 6.18
CA ASN A 63 15.12 -0.18 7.44
C ASN A 63 14.91 1.09 8.27
N VAL A 64 14.53 2.20 7.63
CA VAL A 64 14.21 3.47 8.31
C VAL A 64 12.70 3.59 8.53
N LEU A 65 11.87 3.29 7.53
CA LEU A 65 10.42 3.44 7.62
C LEU A 65 9.78 2.47 8.61
N MET A 66 10.21 1.20 8.65
CA MET A 66 9.55 0.19 9.49
C MET A 66 9.72 0.45 10.99
N PRO A 67 10.90 0.82 11.52
CA PRO A 67 11.03 1.22 12.92
C PRO A 67 10.19 2.45 13.27
N LEU A 68 10.13 3.45 12.37
CA LEU A 68 9.32 4.65 12.59
C LEU A 68 7.83 4.30 12.69
N PHE A 69 7.30 3.52 11.74
CA PHE A 69 5.90 3.07 11.79
C PHE A 69 5.61 2.15 12.98
N ARG A 70 6.60 1.35 13.39
CA ARG A 70 6.45 0.47 14.54
C ARG A 70 6.32 1.29 15.84
N ASN A 71 7.15 2.31 16.02
CA ASN A 71 7.26 3.02 17.30
C ASN A 71 6.29 4.19 17.44
N TYR A 72 5.92 4.85 16.33
CA TYR A 72 5.15 6.11 16.38
C TYR A 72 3.71 6.00 15.85
N LEU A 73 3.37 4.95 15.12
CA LEU A 73 2.01 4.77 14.60
C LEU A 73 1.25 3.72 15.41
N ASP A 74 0.00 4.05 15.72
CA ASP A 74 -0.99 3.09 16.21
C ASP A 74 -1.06 1.86 15.28
N PRO A 75 -1.15 0.63 15.83
CA PRO A 75 -1.21 -0.59 15.04
C PRO A 75 -2.31 -0.64 14.00
N GLU A 76 -3.51 -0.14 14.33
CA GLU A 76 -4.64 -0.12 13.41
C GLU A 76 -4.40 0.88 12.27
N VAL A 77 -3.84 2.05 12.59
CA VAL A 77 -3.48 3.06 11.58
C VAL A 77 -2.41 2.54 10.63
N ALA A 78 -1.34 1.94 11.17
CA ALA A 78 -0.27 1.36 10.36
C ALA A 78 -0.78 0.23 9.46
N HIS A 79 -1.69 -0.61 9.97
CA HIS A 79 -2.33 -1.66 9.17
C HIS A 79 -3.20 -1.08 8.04
N LYS A 80 -4.01 -0.04 8.30
CA LYS A 80 -4.77 0.64 7.24
C LYS A 80 -3.88 1.30 6.19
N LEU A 81 -2.75 1.86 6.64
CA LEU A 81 -1.76 2.43 5.74
C LEU A 81 -1.15 1.35 4.85
N SER A 82 -0.83 0.16 5.38
CA SER A 82 -0.29 -0.93 4.59
C SER A 82 -1.28 -1.45 3.55
N ILE A 83 -2.55 -1.61 3.91
CA ILE A 83 -3.62 -1.97 2.95
C ILE A 83 -3.79 -0.89 1.87
N THR A 84 -3.76 0.39 2.26
CA THR A 84 -3.85 1.51 1.31
C THR A 84 -2.65 1.53 0.35
N ALA A 85 -1.44 1.32 0.85
CA ALA A 85 -0.23 1.23 0.05
C ALA A 85 -0.29 0.08 -0.96
N LEU A 86 -0.81 -1.08 -0.55
CA LEU A 86 -1.07 -2.21 -1.44
C LEU A 86 -2.11 -1.87 -2.52
N LYS A 87 -3.22 -1.22 -2.15
CA LYS A 87 -4.25 -0.77 -3.10
C LYS A 87 -3.69 0.19 -4.16
N LEU A 88 -2.81 1.11 -3.74
CA LEU A 88 -2.17 2.09 -4.62
C LEU A 88 -1.02 1.51 -5.45
N GLY A 89 -0.58 0.28 -5.17
CA GLY A 89 0.53 -0.36 -5.90
C GLY A 89 1.90 0.24 -5.60
N ILE A 90 2.07 0.91 -4.45
CA ILE A 90 3.35 1.43 -3.97
C ILE A 90 4.09 0.44 -3.06
N ALA A 91 3.42 -0.65 -2.68
CA ALA A 91 4.02 -1.71 -1.87
C ALA A 91 5.08 -2.51 -2.67
N PRO A 92 5.98 -3.23 -1.98
CA PRO A 92 6.98 -4.08 -2.61
C PRO A 92 6.37 -5.10 -3.54
N VAL A 93 7.07 -5.39 -4.63
CA VAL A 93 6.75 -6.49 -5.53
C VAL A 93 7.99 -7.35 -5.70
N ASP A 94 7.86 -8.62 -5.38
CA ASP A 94 8.88 -9.61 -5.62
C ASP A 94 8.75 -10.16 -7.05
N TYR A 95 9.83 -10.04 -7.82
CA TYR A 95 9.96 -10.55 -9.17
C TYR A 95 10.90 -11.76 -9.24
N SER A 96 11.38 -12.24 -8.09
CA SER A 96 12.22 -13.42 -8.01
C SER A 96 11.44 -14.68 -8.38
N VAL A 97 12.18 -15.71 -8.80
CA VAL A 97 11.61 -17.03 -9.09
C VAL A 97 11.93 -17.93 -7.91
N ASP A 98 10.88 -18.43 -7.26
CA ASP A 98 11.02 -19.38 -6.16
C ASP A 98 11.74 -20.65 -6.63
N PRO A 99 12.79 -21.10 -5.93
CA PRO A 99 13.52 -22.30 -6.32
C PRO A 99 12.65 -23.55 -6.08
N PRO A 100 12.69 -24.57 -6.96
CA PRO A 100 11.86 -25.77 -6.81
C PRO A 100 12.06 -26.53 -5.48
N VAL A 101 13.19 -26.33 -4.80
CA VAL A 101 13.52 -27.00 -3.53
C VAL A 101 12.59 -26.63 -2.38
N ILE A 102 11.99 -25.43 -2.39
CA ILE A 102 11.06 -25.00 -1.33
C ILE A 102 9.61 -25.39 -1.61
N GLN A 103 9.33 -25.90 -2.82
CA GLN A 103 7.99 -26.32 -3.22
C GLN A 103 7.44 -27.39 -2.27
N SER A 104 6.21 -27.18 -1.81
CA SER A 104 5.55 -28.05 -0.85
C SER A 104 4.20 -28.52 -1.38
N ARG A 105 3.79 -29.73 -1.01
CA ARG A 105 2.50 -30.30 -1.42
C ARG A 105 1.68 -30.66 -0.19
N LEU A 106 0.40 -30.29 -0.20
CA LEU A 106 -0.58 -30.73 0.79
C LEU A 106 -1.78 -31.32 0.03
N LYS A 107 -1.95 -32.64 0.12
CA LYS A 107 -2.93 -33.38 -0.69
C LYS A 107 -2.74 -33.07 -2.19
N ASP A 108 -3.80 -32.63 -2.86
CA ASP A 108 -3.78 -32.29 -4.29
C ASP A 108 -3.34 -30.85 -4.57
N VAL A 109 -3.06 -30.05 -3.51
CA VAL A 109 -2.64 -28.66 -3.64
C VAL A 109 -1.12 -28.57 -3.61
N VAL A 110 -0.57 -27.85 -4.60
CA VAL A 110 0.86 -27.55 -4.70
C VAL A 110 1.07 -26.09 -4.32
N PHE A 111 2.01 -25.86 -3.41
CA PHE A 111 2.48 -24.55 -3.00
C PHE A 111 3.90 -24.36 -3.53
N PHE A 112 4.09 -23.39 -4.43
CA PHE A 112 5.42 -23.06 -4.95
C PHE A 112 6.34 -22.51 -3.86
N ASN A 113 5.75 -21.80 -2.90
CA ASN A 113 6.40 -21.29 -1.70
C ASN A 113 5.55 -21.63 -0.47
N PRO A 114 6.13 -22.20 0.60
CA PRO A 114 5.39 -22.63 1.79
C PRO A 114 5.02 -21.47 2.73
N ILE A 115 5.49 -20.25 2.45
CA ILE A 115 5.23 -19.06 3.25
C ILE A 115 3.93 -18.40 2.77
N GLY A 116 2.96 -18.26 3.67
CA GLY A 116 1.67 -17.63 3.36
C GLY A 116 1.32 -16.47 4.29
N MET A 117 0.46 -15.58 3.79
CA MET A 117 -0.14 -14.53 4.60
C MET A 117 -1.40 -15.07 5.30
N ALA A 118 -1.42 -14.99 6.63
CA ALA A 118 -2.51 -15.49 7.45
C ALA A 118 -3.79 -14.64 7.36
N ALA A 119 -4.92 -15.26 7.70
CA ALA A 119 -6.19 -14.55 7.87
C ALA A 119 -6.08 -13.44 8.93
N GLY A 120 -6.96 -12.45 8.80
CA GLY A 120 -6.97 -11.29 9.69
C GLY A 120 -6.13 -10.12 9.20
N TYR A 121 -5.20 -10.33 8.25
CA TYR A 121 -4.53 -9.24 7.55
C TYR A 121 -5.47 -8.59 6.53
N ASP A 122 -5.91 -9.31 5.50
CA ASP A 122 -6.91 -8.80 4.54
C ASP A 122 -8.31 -9.32 4.87
N LYS A 123 -8.94 -8.71 5.88
CA LYS A 123 -10.27 -9.12 6.36
C LYS A 123 -11.39 -8.88 5.36
N GLN A 124 -11.22 -7.90 4.46
CA GLN A 124 -12.27 -7.45 3.56
C GLN A 124 -12.02 -7.82 2.08
N VAL A 125 -11.07 -8.72 1.80
CA VAL A 125 -10.76 -9.22 0.45
C VAL A 125 -10.42 -8.07 -0.51
N GLU A 126 -9.55 -7.17 -0.07
CA GLU A 126 -9.22 -5.94 -0.78
C GLU A 126 -7.97 -6.05 -1.64
N VAL A 127 -6.95 -6.75 -1.15
CA VAL A 127 -5.60 -6.75 -1.71
C VAL A 127 -4.92 -8.14 -1.78
N PRO A 128 -5.64 -9.26 -2.01
CA PRO A 128 -5.00 -10.58 -2.01
C PRO A 128 -3.94 -10.73 -3.10
N LEU A 129 -4.16 -10.16 -4.29
CA LEU A 129 -3.19 -10.25 -5.39
C LEU A 129 -1.92 -9.46 -5.10
N GLN A 130 -2.07 -8.31 -4.46
CA GLN A 130 -0.94 -7.46 -4.11
C GLN A 130 -0.11 -8.10 -3.00
N ILE A 131 -0.74 -8.80 -2.05
CA ILE A 131 -0.02 -9.62 -1.07
C ILE A 131 0.74 -10.75 -1.76
N LEU A 132 0.11 -11.50 -2.66
CA LEU A 132 0.81 -12.56 -3.42
C LEU A 132 2.01 -12.00 -4.20
N ARG A 133 1.87 -10.82 -4.82
CA ARG A 133 2.95 -10.12 -5.50
C ARG A 133 4.11 -9.70 -4.59
N MET A 134 3.94 -9.66 -3.26
CA MET A 134 5.05 -9.41 -2.34
C MET A 134 5.97 -10.63 -2.16
N GLY A 135 5.65 -11.79 -2.77
CA GLY A 135 6.42 -13.03 -2.66
C GLY A 135 5.80 -14.08 -1.72
N PHE A 136 4.53 -13.94 -1.33
CA PHE A 136 3.84 -14.97 -0.55
C PHE A 136 3.32 -16.10 -1.45
N GLY A 137 3.58 -17.34 -1.05
CA GLY A 137 3.14 -18.56 -1.74
C GLY A 137 1.64 -18.85 -1.66
N PHE A 138 0.96 -18.27 -0.68
CA PHE A 138 -0.50 -18.25 -0.61
C PHE A 138 -0.98 -17.12 0.30
N VAL A 139 -2.26 -16.76 0.19
CA VAL A 139 -2.90 -15.77 1.07
C VAL A 139 -4.23 -16.31 1.57
N GLU A 140 -4.49 -16.14 2.86
CA GLU A 140 -5.79 -16.41 3.46
C GLU A 140 -6.49 -15.07 3.76
N VAL A 141 -7.63 -14.83 3.12
CA VAL A 141 -8.45 -13.62 3.34
C VAL A 141 -9.57 -13.86 4.36
N GLY A 142 -10.09 -12.79 4.95
CA GLY A 142 -11.13 -12.86 5.97
C GLY A 142 -10.56 -12.70 7.39
N THR A 143 -11.26 -13.09 8.45
CA THR A 143 -12.46 -13.94 8.50
C THR A 143 -13.73 -13.28 7.97
N VAL A 144 -14.37 -13.92 6.99
CA VAL A 144 -15.65 -13.48 6.42
C VAL A 144 -16.80 -14.03 7.24
N LEU A 145 -17.70 -13.16 7.66
CA LEU A 145 -18.93 -13.54 8.34
C LEU A 145 -20.14 -13.54 7.37
N PRO A 146 -21.20 -14.32 7.65
CA PRO A 146 -22.44 -14.28 6.86
C PRO A 146 -23.01 -12.87 6.66
N LEU A 147 -23.19 -12.11 7.73
CA LEU A 147 -23.68 -10.72 7.73
C LEU A 147 -22.54 -9.70 7.98
N PRO A 148 -22.72 -8.39 7.74
CA PRO A 148 -21.71 -7.37 8.06
C PRO A 148 -21.68 -6.98 9.57
N GLN A 149 -20.48 -6.89 10.15
CA GLN A 149 -20.26 -6.56 11.57
C GLN A 149 -19.13 -5.55 11.71
N GLU A 150 -19.32 -4.51 12.52
CA GLU A 150 -18.30 -3.45 12.74
C GLU A 150 -17.13 -3.91 13.63
N GLY A 151 -17.38 -4.83 14.55
CA GLY A 151 -16.41 -5.31 15.53
C GLY A 151 -16.53 -4.59 16.88
N ASN A 152 -15.49 -4.71 17.70
CA ASN A 152 -15.44 -4.11 19.03
C ASN A 152 -15.07 -2.61 18.98
N PRO A 153 -15.45 -1.82 20.00
CA PRO A 153 -15.02 -0.42 20.11
C PRO A 153 -13.51 -0.32 20.27
N LYS A 154 -12.93 0.78 19.77
CA LYS A 154 -11.49 1.01 19.78
C LYS A 154 -11.00 1.47 21.16
N PRO A 155 -9.73 1.19 21.53
CA PRO A 155 -8.69 0.50 20.75
C PRO A 155 -8.82 -1.04 20.76
N VAL A 156 -8.60 -1.66 19.59
CA VAL A 156 -8.78 -3.12 19.39
C VAL A 156 -7.49 -3.89 19.14
N MET A 157 -6.35 -3.20 19.04
CA MET A 157 -5.06 -3.81 18.72
C MET A 157 -3.95 -3.12 19.50
N PHE A 158 -3.06 -3.91 20.10
CA PHE A 158 -1.98 -3.42 20.95
C PHE A 158 -0.68 -4.14 20.58
N ARG A 159 0.43 -3.40 20.49
CA ARG A 159 1.76 -3.97 20.25
C ARG A 159 2.52 -4.07 21.57
N LEU A 160 3.13 -5.22 21.79
CA LEU A 160 4.08 -5.46 22.88
C LEU A 160 5.48 -5.53 22.26
N HIS A 161 6.20 -4.40 22.31
CA HIS A 161 7.47 -4.24 21.61
C HIS A 161 8.55 -5.21 22.07
N ASP A 162 8.71 -5.35 23.39
CA ASP A 162 9.75 -6.17 24.00
C ASP A 162 9.56 -7.66 23.68
N SER A 163 8.30 -8.12 23.69
CA SER A 163 7.94 -9.51 23.40
C SER A 163 7.72 -9.80 21.91
N LYS A 164 7.90 -8.81 21.03
CA LYS A 164 7.57 -8.90 19.59
C LYS A 164 6.17 -9.50 19.35
N ALA A 165 5.21 -9.12 20.18
CA ALA A 165 3.87 -9.70 20.20
C ALA A 165 2.79 -8.65 19.91
N LEU A 166 1.60 -9.13 19.53
CA LEU A 166 0.45 -8.30 19.24
C LEU A 166 -0.79 -8.91 19.88
N ILE A 167 -1.54 -8.08 20.62
CA ILE A 167 -2.84 -8.44 21.20
C ILE A 167 -3.92 -7.84 20.32
N ASN A 168 -4.93 -8.63 19.98
CA ASN A 168 -6.03 -8.23 19.12
C ASN A 168 -7.38 -8.64 19.74
N CYS A 169 -8.27 -7.68 19.91
CA CYS A 169 -9.65 -7.86 20.33
C CYS A 169 -10.65 -7.24 19.33
N CYS A 170 -10.41 -7.37 18.01
CA CYS A 170 -11.25 -6.77 16.95
C CYS A 170 -12.71 -7.22 16.93
N GLY A 171 -13.05 -8.40 17.45
CA GLY A 171 -14.44 -8.91 17.43
C GLY A 171 -14.98 -9.23 16.02
N PHE A 172 -14.15 -9.83 15.14
CA PHE A 172 -14.54 -10.26 13.79
C PHE A 172 -15.20 -9.18 12.90
N ASN A 173 -14.59 -7.99 12.82
CA ASN A 173 -15.02 -6.95 11.89
C ASN A 173 -14.98 -7.43 10.42
N SER A 174 -16.15 -7.43 9.76
CA SER A 174 -16.37 -8.05 8.44
C SER A 174 -17.40 -7.27 7.62
N VAL A 175 -17.18 -7.18 6.30
CA VAL A 175 -18.12 -6.56 5.34
C VAL A 175 -19.29 -7.48 4.94
N GLY A 176 -19.33 -8.70 5.48
CA GLY A 176 -20.33 -9.71 5.16
C GLY A 176 -20.00 -10.54 3.92
N LEU A 177 -20.68 -11.68 3.79
CA LEU A 177 -20.40 -12.68 2.78
C LEU A 177 -20.66 -12.18 1.36
N GLU A 178 -21.75 -11.44 1.14
CA GLU A 178 -22.12 -10.95 -0.18
C GLU A 178 -21.07 -10.01 -0.77
N VAL A 179 -20.58 -9.06 0.03
CA VAL A 179 -19.53 -8.13 -0.41
C VAL A 179 -18.21 -8.85 -0.64
N ALA A 180 -17.82 -9.74 0.28
CA ALA A 180 -16.59 -10.53 0.16
C ALA A 180 -16.61 -11.42 -1.08
N LYS A 181 -17.74 -12.10 -1.36
CA LYS A 181 -17.94 -12.94 -2.56
C LYS A 181 -17.82 -12.12 -3.84
N ALA A 182 -18.42 -10.93 -3.89
CA ALA A 182 -18.31 -10.04 -5.05
C ALA A 182 -16.87 -9.54 -5.28
N ARG A 183 -16.14 -9.23 -4.21
CA ARG A 183 -14.71 -8.87 -4.28
C ARG A 183 -13.86 -10.05 -4.75
N LEU A 184 -14.06 -11.24 -4.17
CA LEU A 184 -13.32 -12.44 -4.54
C LEU A 184 -13.53 -12.85 -6.00
N LYS A 185 -14.75 -12.72 -6.54
CA LYS A 185 -15.01 -12.94 -7.97
C LYS A 185 -14.18 -12.00 -8.86
N ARG A 186 -14.07 -10.72 -8.50
CA ARG A 186 -13.25 -9.74 -9.24
C ARG A 186 -11.76 -10.06 -9.12
N VAL A 187 -11.32 -10.46 -7.93
CA VAL A 187 -9.95 -10.92 -7.67
C VAL A 187 -9.61 -12.12 -8.56
N ARG A 188 -10.44 -13.16 -8.58
CA ARG A 188 -10.19 -14.36 -9.41
C ARG A 188 -10.10 -14.05 -10.90
N LYS A 189 -10.95 -13.14 -11.42
CA LYS A 189 -10.86 -12.69 -12.83
C LYS A 189 -9.51 -12.02 -13.13
N LYS A 190 -9.04 -11.13 -12.23
CA LYS A 190 -7.74 -10.46 -12.38
C LYS A 190 -6.58 -11.44 -12.23
N GLN A 191 -6.68 -12.38 -11.29
CA GLN A 191 -5.68 -13.41 -11.03
C GLN A 191 -5.41 -14.26 -12.28
N ALA A 192 -6.48 -14.66 -12.98
CA ALA A 192 -6.36 -15.49 -14.18
C ALA A 192 -5.54 -14.83 -15.30
N SER A 193 -5.52 -13.49 -15.36
CA SER A 193 -4.74 -12.72 -16.34
C SER A 193 -3.37 -12.27 -15.83
N ASP A 194 -3.08 -12.42 -14.54
CA ASP A 194 -1.88 -11.87 -13.91
C ASP A 194 -0.75 -12.92 -13.87
N PRO A 195 0.34 -12.74 -14.64
CA PRO A 195 1.41 -13.73 -14.72
C PRO A 195 2.11 -13.99 -13.38
N LEU A 196 2.09 -13.02 -12.46
CA LEU A 196 2.75 -13.14 -11.16
C LEU A 196 1.91 -13.90 -10.11
N THR A 197 0.60 -14.00 -10.29
CA THR A 197 -0.29 -14.52 -9.24
C THR A 197 -1.20 -15.65 -9.69
N LYS A 198 -1.27 -15.94 -10.99
CA LYS A 198 -2.18 -16.94 -11.60
C LYS A 198 -2.12 -18.33 -10.96
N ASP A 199 -0.93 -18.78 -10.56
CA ASP A 199 -0.69 -20.14 -10.06
C ASP A 199 -0.76 -20.24 -8.53
N PHE A 200 -0.91 -19.10 -7.84
CA PHE A 200 -0.87 -19.03 -6.38
C PHE A 200 -2.26 -19.23 -5.74
N MET A 201 -2.27 -19.77 -4.52
CA MET A 201 -3.51 -20.10 -3.82
C MET A 201 -4.07 -18.91 -3.03
N ILE A 202 -5.40 -18.77 -3.05
CA ILE A 202 -6.15 -17.84 -2.19
C ILE A 202 -7.12 -18.67 -1.35
N GLY A 203 -6.85 -18.76 -0.05
CA GLY A 203 -7.73 -19.33 0.96
C GLY A 203 -8.73 -18.30 1.48
N VAL A 204 -9.87 -18.76 2.00
CA VAL A 204 -10.91 -17.91 2.58
C VAL A 204 -11.25 -18.43 3.97
N SER A 205 -10.96 -17.64 4.98
CA SER A 205 -11.38 -17.89 6.35
C SER A 205 -12.85 -17.51 6.50
N VAL A 206 -13.68 -18.42 6.99
CA VAL A 206 -15.12 -18.19 7.21
C VAL A 206 -15.43 -18.38 8.69
N GLY A 207 -16.12 -17.40 9.28
CA GLY A 207 -16.48 -17.38 10.68
C GLY A 207 -17.98 -17.48 10.90
N ARG A 208 -18.37 -17.65 12.16
CA ARG A 208 -19.77 -17.59 12.60
C ARG A 208 -20.08 -16.25 13.23
N TYR A 209 -21.34 -15.85 13.13
CA TYR A 209 -21.83 -14.64 13.78
C TYR A 209 -21.76 -14.77 15.30
N LEU A 210 -21.26 -13.72 15.95
CA LEU A 210 -21.50 -13.55 17.38
C LEU A 210 -22.83 -12.83 17.54
N ILE A 211 -23.87 -13.54 17.99
CA ILE A 211 -25.07 -12.89 18.52
C ILE A 211 -24.63 -12.26 19.84
N VAL A 212 -24.31 -10.97 19.83
CA VAL A 212 -24.25 -10.20 21.07
C VAL A 212 -25.69 -10.02 21.50
N LEU A 213 -26.19 -10.95 22.34
CA LEU A 213 -27.40 -10.71 23.10
C LEU A 213 -27.17 -9.38 23.83
N HIS A 214 -27.98 -8.37 23.50
CA HIS A 214 -27.96 -7.08 24.15
C HIS A 214 -28.40 -7.30 25.61
N ASN A 215 -27.45 -7.67 26.46
CA ASN A 215 -27.66 -7.83 27.89
C ASN A 215 -26.76 -6.78 28.56
N PRO A 216 -27.33 -5.73 29.19
CA PRO A 216 -26.54 -4.66 29.79
C PRO A 216 -25.91 -5.18 31.08
N VAL A 217 -24.77 -5.85 30.97
CA VAL A 217 -24.00 -6.31 32.14
C VAL A 217 -22.87 -5.32 32.41
N GLN A 218 -23.18 -4.39 33.31
CA GLN A 218 -22.34 -3.75 34.33
C GLN A 218 -20.81 -3.86 34.16
N GLU A 219 -20.16 -2.69 34.12
CA GLU A 219 -18.72 -2.48 34.22
C GLU A 219 -18.06 -3.41 35.25
N LYS A 220 -17.24 -4.35 34.77
CA LYS A 220 -16.20 -4.96 35.60
C LYS A 220 -14.85 -4.39 35.18
N THR A 221 -14.43 -3.40 35.95
CA THR A 221 -13.08 -2.87 36.09
C THR A 221 -12.04 -3.99 35.93
N VAL A 222 -11.31 -3.98 34.81
CA VAL A 222 -10.09 -4.78 34.65
C VAL A 222 -9.00 -4.08 35.46
N ARG A 223 -8.77 -4.52 36.70
CA ARG A 223 -7.54 -4.16 37.43
C ARG A 223 -6.38 -4.91 36.78
N VAL A 224 -5.51 -4.16 36.10
CA VAL A 224 -4.17 -4.63 35.72
C VAL A 224 -3.38 -4.83 37.01
N ILE A 225 -3.02 -6.09 37.31
CA ILE A 225 -2.12 -6.41 38.41
C ILE A 225 -0.72 -6.01 37.96
N SER A 226 -0.16 -5.00 38.62
CA SER A 226 1.26 -4.64 38.60
C SER A 226 2.09 -5.62 39.41
#